data_AF-A0A2T3JEI4-F1
#
_entry.id   AF-A0A2T3JEI4-F1
#
_cell.length_a   1.000
_cell.length_b   1.000
_cell.length_c   1.000
_cell.angle_alpha   90.00
_cell.angle_beta   90.00
_cell.angle_gamma   90.00
#
_symmetry.space_group_name_H-M   'P 1'
#
loop_
_entity.id
_entity.type
_entity.pdbx_description
1 polymer ?
#
loop_
_entity_poly.entity_id
_entity_poly.type
_entity_poly.pdbx_seq_one_letter_code
_entity_poly.pdbx_strand_id
1 'polypeptide(L)' 'MFEFLFLVAFTLVLIFTGVSLIGVLIAVAAGFAVMAVVGMLGLVFKLLPWIIVIALGIWFFRERNADKQHQERMSRHRRD' A
#
# COMPACT_ATOMS: atom_id res chain seq x y z
N MET A 1 -41.08 35.27 -12.17
CA MET A 1 -41.08 34.64 -10.82
C MET A 1 -40.46 33.25 -10.86
N PHE A 2 -40.73 32.46 -11.90
CA PHE A 2 -40.14 31.13 -12.12
C PHE A 2 -38.62 31.16 -12.38
N GLU A 3 -38.09 32.26 -12.93
CA GLU A 3 -36.67 32.36 -13.29
C GLU A 3 -35.73 32.29 -12.08
N PHE A 4 -36.11 32.87 -10.94
CA PHE A 4 -35.33 32.78 -9.70
C PHE A 4 -35.36 31.37 -9.10
N LEU A 5 -36.50 30.70 -9.14
CA LEU A 5 -36.63 29.31 -8.69
C LEU A 5 -35.77 28.37 -9.55
N PHE A 6 -35.73 28.60 -10.87
CA PHE A 6 -34.87 27.86 -11.78
C PHE A 6 -33.39 28.06 -11.45
N LEU A 7 -32.94 29.30 -11.26
CA LEU A 7 -31.54 29.60 -10.92
C LEU A 7 -31.11 28.96 -9.59
N VAL A 8 -31.95 29.02 -8.56
CA VAL A 8 -31.64 28.44 -7.24
C VAL A 8 -31.63 26.91 -7.31
N ALA A 9 -32.64 26.29 -7.91
CA ALA A 9 -32.70 24.83 -8.04
C ALA A 9 -31.56 24.28 -8.90
N PHE A 10 -31.25 24.95 -10.02
CA PHE A 10 -30.15 24.59 -10.91
C PHE A 10 -28.79 24.71 -10.19
N THR A 11 -28.56 25.82 -9.50
CA THR A 11 -27.32 26.05 -8.75
C THR A 11 -27.15 25.03 -7.63
N LEU A 12 -28.22 24.69 -6.91
CA LEU A 12 -28.21 23.63 -5.90
C LEU A 12 -27.83 22.27 -6.50
N VAL A 13 -28.47 21.87 -7.60
CA VAL A 13 -28.12 20.61 -8.28
C VAL A 13 -26.67 20.62 -8.74
N LEU A 14 -26.15 21.74 -9.27
CA LEU A 14 -24.76 21.88 -9.70
C LEU A 14 -23.76 21.76 -8.54
N ILE A 15 -24.11 22.28 -7.37
CA ILE A 15 -23.32 22.15 -6.14
C ILE A 15 -23.36 20.71 -5.64
N PHE A 16 -24.54 20.09 -5.58
CA PHE A 16 -24.71 18.70 -5.14
C PHE A 16 -24.04 17.68 -6.07
N THR A 17 -24.03 17.94 -7.38
CA THR A 17 -23.33 17.11 -8.38
C THR A 17 -21.82 17.38 -8.45
N GLY A 18 -21.33 18.40 -7.73
CA GLY A 18 -19.90 18.73 -7.68
C GLY A 18 -19.35 19.38 -8.97
N VAL A 19 -20.23 19.81 -9.88
CA VAL A 19 -19.86 20.40 -11.19
C VAL A 19 -19.43 21.87 -11.06
N SER A 20 -19.63 22.49 -9.90
CA SER A 20 -19.06 23.81 -9.60
C SER A 20 -17.52 23.75 -9.47
N LEU A 21 -16.82 24.81 -9.90
CA LEU A 21 -15.36 24.95 -9.78
C LEU A 21 -14.85 24.68 -8.35
N ILE A 22 -15.60 25.15 -7.35
CA ILE A 22 -15.28 24.92 -5.92
C ILE A 22 -15.43 23.43 -5.58
N GLY A 23 -16.45 22.75 -6.10
CA GLY A 23 -16.65 21.32 -5.91
C GLY A 23 -15.51 20.50 -6.50
N VAL A 24 -15.06 20.86 -7.71
CA VAL A 24 -13.89 20.23 -8.35
C VAL A 24 -12.62 20.43 -7.52
N LEU A 25 -12.38 21.64 -7.01
CA LEU A 25 -11.23 21.90 -6.14
C LEU A 25 -11.25 21.06 -4.85
N ILE A 26 -12.41 20.97 -4.19
CA ILE A 26 -12.59 20.14 -3.00
C ILE A 26 -12.39 18.66 -3.34
N ALA A 27 -12.92 18.19 -4.47
CA ALA A 27 -12.78 16.80 -4.92
C ALA A 27 -11.32 16.45 -5.22
N VAL A 28 -10.56 17.35 -5.85
CA VAL A 28 -9.12 17.16 -6.09
C VAL A 28 -8.35 17.12 -4.77
N ALA A 29 -8.61 18.06 -3.85
CA ALA A 29 -7.97 18.09 -2.54
C ALA A 29 -8.28 16.82 -1.73
N ALA A 30 -9.54 16.39 -1.71
CA ALA A 30 -9.96 15.14 -1.09
C ALA A 30 -9.32 13.92 -1.76
N GLY A 31 -9.24 13.89 -3.09
CA GLY A 31 -8.58 12.84 -3.85
C GLY A 31 -7.09 12.71 -3.49
N PHE A 32 -6.38 13.83 -3.36
CA PHE A 32 -5.00 13.85 -2.86
C PHE A 32 -4.88 13.33 -1.44
N ALA A 33 -5.77 13.76 -0.53
CA ALA A 33 -5.78 13.27 0.84
C ALA A 33 -6.02 11.75 0.91
N VAL A 34 -6.98 11.25 0.13
CA VAL A 34 -7.28 9.82 0.03
C VAL A 34 -6.09 9.05 -0.55
N MET A 35 -5.49 9.54 -1.65
CA MET A 35 -4.30 8.91 -2.23
C MET A 35 -3.11 8.87 -1.27
N ALA A 36 -2.91 9.91 -0.46
CA ALA A 36 -1.85 9.93 0.55
C ALA A 36 -2.08 8.83 1.60
N VAL A 37 -3.30 8.73 2.15
CA VAL A 37 -3.63 7.72 3.18
C VAL A 37 -3.60 6.31 2.60
N VAL A 38 -4.30 6.09 1.47
CA VAL A 38 -4.38 4.78 0.81
C VAL A 38 -3.02 4.36 0.27
N GLY A 39 -2.22 5.29 -0.25
CA GLY A 39 -0.86 5.01 -0.71
C GLY A 39 0.05 4.57 0.43
N MET A 40 -0.01 5.25 1.58
CA MET A 40 0.79 4.88 2.75
C MET A 40 0.38 3.52 3.31
N LEU A 41 -0.92 3.26 3.43
CA LEU A 41 -1.44 1.95 3.81
C LEU A 41 -1.08 0.87 2.78
N GLY A 42 -1.23 1.17 1.50
CA GLY A 42 -0.90 0.26 0.39
C GLY A 42 0.57 -0.15 0.40
N LEU A 43 1.49 0.76 0.73
CA LEU A 43 2.91 0.43 0.91
C LEU A 43 3.14 -0.53 2.07
N VAL A 44 2.51 -0.31 3.23
CA VAL A 44 2.62 -1.21 4.39
C VAL A 44 2.09 -2.60 4.03
N PHE A 45 0.89 -2.68 3.44
CA PHE A 45 0.31 -3.96 3.02
C PHE A 45 1.12 -4.65 1.92
N LYS A 46 1.80 -3.90 1.05
CA LYS A 46 2.63 -4.47 -0.01
C LYS A 46 4.00 -4.93 0.50
N LEU A 47 4.59 -4.26 1.48
CA LEU A 47 5.91 -4.61 2.01
C LEU A 47 5.85 -5.78 3.00
N LEU A 48 4.76 -5.93 3.77
CA LEU A 48 4.59 -7.03 4.74
C LEU A 48 4.85 -8.42 4.12
N PRO A 49 4.22 -8.80 3.00
CA PRO A 49 4.43 -10.11 2.37
C PRO A 49 5.88 -10.31 1.92
N TRP A 50 6.51 -9.26 1.41
CA TRP A 50 7.90 -9.33 0.94
C TRP A 50 8.88 -9.59 2.09
N ILE A 51 8.67 -8.96 3.24
CA ILE A 51 9.50 -9.23 4.43
C ILE A 51 9.37 -10.68 4.87
N ILE A 52 8.15 -11.23 4.86
CA ILE A 52 7.90 -12.64 5.20
C ILE A 52 8.63 -13.58 4.23
N VAL A 53 8.55 -13.30 2.93
CA VAL A 53 9.25 -14.11 1.90
C VAL A 53 10.76 -14.05 2.08
N ILE A 54 11.33 -12.88 2.35
CA ILE A 54 12.78 -12.73 2.59
C ILE A 54 13.19 -13.50 3.84
N ALA A 55 12.43 -13.40 4.93
CA ALA A 55 12.70 -14.13 6.17
C ALA A 55 12.67 -15.65 5.94
N LEU A 56 11.68 -16.16 5.21
CA LEU A 56 11.59 -17.57 4.81
C LEU A 56 12.77 -18.00 3.94
N GLY A 57 13.19 -17.14 2.99
CA GLY A 57 14.36 -17.40 2.15
C GLY A 57 15.64 -17.53 2.97
N ILE A 58 15.88 -16.62 3.92
CA ILE A 58 17.07 -16.68 4.80
C ILE A 58 17.03 -17.92 5.69
N TRP A 59 15.87 -18.27 6.24
CA TRP A 59 15.72 -19.47 7.06
C TRP A 59 16.04 -20.74 6.26
N PHE A 60 15.50 -20.84 5.04
CA PHE A 60 15.77 -21.97 4.15
C PHE A 60 17.26 -22.11 3.80
N PHE A 61 17.95 -21.00 3.53
CA PHE A 61 19.40 -21.01 3.29
C PHE A 61 20.24 -21.29 4.56
N ARG A 62 19.79 -20.82 5.73
CA ARG A 62 20.46 -21.07 7.01
C ARG A 62 20.45 -22.55 7.35
N GLU A 63 19.30 -23.21 7.24
CA GLU A 63 19.16 -24.66 7.50
C GLU A 63 20.15 -25.45 6.65
N ARG A 64 20.18 -25.13 5.34
CA ARG A 64 21.05 -25.78 4.35
C ARG A 64 22.54 -25.55 4.61
N ASN A 65 22.93 -24.45 5.25
CA ASN A 65 24.33 -24.15 5.56
C ASN A 65 24.76 -24.69 6.94
N ALA A 66 23.84 -24.80 7.90
CA ALA A 66 24.09 -25.43 9.19
C ALA A 66 24.42 -26.93 9.03
N ASP A 67 23.72 -27.62 8.11
CA ASP A 67 23.99 -29.02 7.78
C ASP A 67 25.41 -29.24 7.24
N LYS A 68 25.89 -28.34 6.39
CA LYS A 68 27.23 -28.44 5.79
C LYS A 68 28.35 -28.25 6.82
N GLN A 69 28.13 -27.37 7.80
CA GLN A 69 29.13 -27.10 8.85
C GLN A 69 29.32 -28.27 9.82
N HIS A 70 28.24 -29.01 10.12
CA HIS A 70 28.33 -30.24 10.91
C HIS A 70 29.07 -31.36 10.16
N GLN A 71 28.84 -31.47 8.85
CA GLN A 71 29.48 -32.49 8.01
C GLN A 71 30.99 -32.25 7.85
N GLU A 72 31.44 -30.99 7.72
CA GLU A 72 32.86 -30.66 7.68
C GLU A 72 33.59 -30.88 9.01
N ARG A 73 32.94 -30.58 10.15
CA ARG A 73 33.53 -30.88 11.47
C ARG A 73 33.68 -32.39 11.69
N MET A 74 32.71 -33.20 11.26
CA MET A 74 32.75 -34.65 11.43
C MET A 74 33.75 -35.35 10.50
N SER A 75 34.03 -34.78 9.33
CA SER A 75 35.01 -35.33 8.38
C SER A 75 36.47 -35.02 8.72
N ARG A 76 36.75 -33.98 9.54
CA ARG A 76 38.10 -33.76 10.09
C ARG A 76 38.47 -34.79 11.14
N HIS A 77 37.53 -35.16 12.01
CA HIS A 77 37.79 -36.08 13.11
C HIS A 77 37.95 -37.56 12.71
N ARG A 78 37.74 -37.89 11.44
CA ARG A 78 38.01 -39.23 10.87
C ARG A 78 39.36 -39.30 10.15
N ARG A 79 40.12 -38.20 10.14
CA ARG A 79 41.44 -38.10 9.50
C ARG A 79 42.61 -38.03 10.49
N ASP A 80 42.31 -38.06 11.78
CA ASP A 80 43.26 -38.19 12.89
C ASP A 80 43.22 -39.64 13.42
#